data_AF-A0A941PZ45-F1
#
_entry.id   AF-A0A941PZ45-F1
#
_cell.length_a   1.000
_cell.length_b   1.000
_cell.length_c   1.000
_cell.angle_alpha   90.00
_cell.angle_beta   90.00
_cell.angle_gamma   90.00
#
_symmetry.space_group_name_H-M   'P 1'
#
loop_
_entity.id
_entity.type
_entity.pdbx_description
1 polymer ?
#
loop_
_entity_poly.entity_id
_entity_poly.type
_entity_poly.pdbx_seq_one_letter_code
_entity_poly.pdbx_strand_id
1 'polypeptide(L)'
;MTTTSDDDSIEPLLPHYVYVLMHPDTHAVFYVDEGQGSRVQSHWREVQALVARGAAPGSPKQVLLHDLHMEGRSPLQAIIGRYETKDEALAVEATLINWMYGFDELTNLNRGHGGALIRPRGHMDPIEGIDEARKPGVRTGAYRDRHIAKLSAAGTYDFVVSIEESLSQVGLEWRDLSSREDRPYHPGESQGALGILVRVAGIDFLVVVRATNAPKICVATTATTRAHLDRLARLEAGKPNNQVVDGVRRYMKLPDALATCAPNDAQAVADRLLELRRRLTAD
;
A
#
# COMPACT_ATOMS: atom_id res chain seq x y z
N MET A 1 4.23 -9.90 -53.23
CA MET A 1 4.88 -8.82 -52.45
C MET A 1 3.92 -8.38 -51.39
N THR A 2 4.10 -8.87 -50.17
CA THR A 2 3.40 -8.40 -48.98
C THR A 2 4.47 -8.31 -47.91
N THR A 3 4.94 -7.08 -47.70
CA THR A 3 5.85 -6.69 -46.64
C THR A 3 5.04 -6.57 -45.35
N THR A 4 5.17 -7.53 -44.45
CA THR A 4 4.82 -7.36 -43.04
C THR A 4 5.85 -6.45 -42.42
N SER A 5 5.42 -5.26 -42.02
CA SER A 5 6.17 -4.35 -41.16
C SER A 5 6.07 -4.86 -39.72
N ASP A 6 7.16 -5.45 -39.23
CA ASP A 6 7.35 -5.66 -37.79
C ASP A 6 7.58 -4.30 -37.13
N ASP A 7 6.57 -3.82 -36.42
CA ASP A 7 6.64 -2.65 -35.55
C ASP A 7 7.44 -3.02 -34.30
N ASP A 8 8.75 -2.83 -34.40
CA ASP A 8 9.76 -3.09 -33.36
C ASP A 8 9.65 -2.03 -32.25
N SER A 9 8.51 -2.00 -31.57
CA SER A 9 8.28 -1.13 -30.42
C SER A 9 9.16 -1.60 -29.25
N ILE A 10 10.30 -0.94 -29.07
CA ILE A 10 11.22 -1.21 -27.97
C ILE A 10 10.48 -0.94 -26.65
N GLU A 11 10.15 -2.01 -25.92
CA GLU A 11 9.55 -1.87 -24.60
C GLU A 11 10.47 -1.03 -23.69
N PRO A 12 9.91 -0.04 -22.97
CA PRO A 12 10.70 0.79 -22.08
C PRO A 12 11.28 -0.07 -20.95
N LEU A 13 12.57 0.12 -20.67
CA LEU A 13 13.25 -0.61 -19.61
C LEU A 13 12.62 -0.32 -18.25
N LEU A 14 12.34 -1.37 -17.49
CA LEU A 14 11.84 -1.24 -16.13
C LEU A 14 12.82 -0.44 -15.24
N PRO A 15 12.29 0.39 -14.33
CA PRO A 15 13.05 1.46 -13.67
C PRO A 15 14.06 0.95 -12.64
N HIS A 16 13.77 -0.16 -11.97
CA HIS A 16 14.65 -0.77 -10.97
C HIS A 16 15.44 -1.92 -11.58
N TYR A 17 16.67 -2.11 -11.12
CA TYR A 17 17.47 -3.26 -11.52
C TYR A 17 18.38 -3.72 -10.40
N VAL A 18 18.73 -5.01 -10.44
CA VAL A 18 19.77 -5.59 -9.58
C VAL A 18 20.98 -5.88 -10.45
N TYR A 19 22.17 -5.53 -9.97
CA TYR A 19 23.41 -5.73 -10.70
C TYR A 19 24.49 -6.35 -9.81
N VAL A 20 25.50 -6.90 -10.46
CA VAL A 20 26.69 -7.46 -9.81
C VAL A 20 27.96 -6.81 -10.33
N LEU A 21 28.97 -6.75 -9.46
CA LEU A 21 30.36 -6.48 -9.84
C LEU A 21 31.17 -7.77 -9.73
N MET A 22 31.98 -8.03 -10.75
CA MET A 22 32.76 -9.26 -10.86
C MET A 22 34.23 -8.95 -11.13
N HIS A 23 35.10 -9.81 -10.60
CA HIS A 23 36.52 -9.76 -10.93
C HIS A 23 36.72 -10.08 -12.42
N PRO A 24 37.52 -9.31 -13.17
CA PRO A 24 37.61 -9.45 -14.63
C PRO A 24 38.18 -10.79 -15.10
N ASP A 25 39.09 -11.40 -14.34
CA ASP A 25 39.75 -12.65 -14.77
C ASP A 25 39.00 -13.91 -14.35
N THR A 26 38.41 -13.91 -13.16
CA THR A 26 37.80 -15.11 -12.56
C THR A 26 36.29 -15.12 -12.71
N HIS A 27 35.71 -13.98 -13.07
CA HIS A 27 34.27 -13.72 -13.05
C HIS A 27 33.62 -13.96 -11.67
N ALA A 28 34.42 -14.00 -10.60
CA ALA A 28 33.92 -14.12 -9.24
C ALA A 28 33.14 -12.86 -8.88
N VAL A 29 31.86 -13.02 -8.53
CA VAL A 29 31.02 -11.95 -8.02
C VAL A 29 31.50 -11.57 -6.63
N PHE A 30 31.76 -10.27 -6.43
CA PHE A 30 32.21 -9.74 -5.14
C PHE A 30 31.29 -8.65 -4.58
N TYR A 31 30.29 -8.20 -5.33
CA TYR A 31 29.33 -7.20 -4.86
C TYR A 31 28.00 -7.33 -5.61
N VAL A 32 26.90 -7.11 -4.89
CA VAL A 32 25.53 -7.09 -5.41
C VAL A 32 24.81 -5.85 -4.86
N ASP A 33 24.01 -5.16 -5.67
CA ASP A 33 23.24 -3.98 -5.20
C ASP A 33 22.05 -3.69 -6.12
N GLU A 34 21.10 -2.91 -5.61
CA GLU A 34 19.99 -2.34 -6.37
C GLU A 34 20.41 -1.01 -7.00
N GLY A 35 19.88 -0.74 -8.19
CA GLY A 35 20.02 0.56 -8.80
C GLY A 35 18.86 1.01 -9.66
N GLN A 36 18.89 2.31 -9.93
CA GLN A 36 18.02 3.02 -10.85
C GLN A 36 18.89 3.93 -11.71
N GLY A 37 18.45 4.20 -12.94
CA GLY A 37 19.21 5.03 -13.88
C GLY A 37 20.65 4.55 -14.06
N SER A 38 21.62 5.47 -13.95
CA SER A 38 23.04 5.22 -14.18
C SER A 38 23.84 4.85 -12.92
N ARG A 39 23.17 4.41 -11.84
CA ARG A 39 23.80 4.14 -10.53
C ARG A 39 25.00 3.19 -10.60
N VAL A 40 24.94 2.12 -11.41
CA VAL A 40 26.05 1.17 -11.58
C VAL A 40 27.36 1.87 -12.03
N GLN A 41 27.24 2.92 -12.86
CA GLN A 41 28.38 3.69 -13.36
C GLN A 41 28.93 4.67 -12.32
N SER A 42 28.14 5.04 -11.29
CA SER A 42 28.54 5.95 -10.22
C SER A 42 29.67 5.38 -9.37
N HIS A 43 29.60 4.08 -9.03
CA HIS A 43 30.59 3.47 -8.15
C HIS A 43 32.01 3.42 -8.75
N TRP A 44 32.12 3.19 -10.05
CA TRP A 44 33.43 3.23 -10.71
C TRP A 44 34.01 4.65 -10.74
N ARG A 45 33.17 5.66 -11.03
CA ARG A 45 33.58 7.08 -11.01
C ARG A 45 33.99 7.54 -9.62
N GLU A 46 33.31 7.07 -8.57
CA GLU A 46 33.66 7.37 -7.18
C GLU A 46 35.08 6.91 -6.85
N VAL A 47 35.45 5.70 -7.25
CA VAL A 47 36.81 5.16 -7.03
C VAL A 47 37.85 5.90 -7.85
N GLN A 48 37.59 6.19 -9.13
CA GLN A 48 38.49 7.01 -9.95
C GLN A 48 38.73 8.39 -9.32
N ALA A 49 37.68 9.00 -8.77
CA ALA A 49 37.78 10.29 -8.10
C ALA A 49 38.51 10.21 -6.74
N LEU A 50 38.47 9.09 -6.03
CA LEU A 50 39.26 8.86 -4.82
C LEU A 50 40.75 8.76 -5.15
N VAL A 51 41.10 7.97 -6.17
CA VAL A 51 42.48 7.81 -6.65
C VAL A 51 43.04 9.14 -7.12
N ALA A 52 42.29 9.90 -7.93
CA ALA A 52 42.71 11.23 -8.41
C ALA A 52 42.96 12.23 -7.27
N ARG A 53 42.32 12.04 -6.10
CA ARG A 53 42.48 12.87 -4.90
C ARG A 53 43.52 12.33 -3.91
N GLY A 54 44.14 11.19 -4.19
CA GLY A 54 45.05 10.52 -3.26
C GLY A 54 44.38 10.07 -1.96
N ALA A 55 43.06 9.88 -1.97
CA ALA A 55 42.28 9.50 -0.79
C ALA A 55 42.21 7.98 -0.63
N ALA A 56 42.31 7.50 0.62
CA ALA A 56 42.23 6.07 0.92
C ALA A 56 40.79 5.54 0.75
N PRO A 57 40.61 4.27 0.32
CA PRO A 57 39.31 3.62 0.27
C PRO A 57 38.74 3.41 1.67
N GLY A 58 37.42 3.58 1.83
CA GLY A 58 36.72 3.51 3.13
C GLY A 58 35.84 2.28 3.34
N SER A 59 35.80 1.34 2.38
CA SER A 59 34.99 0.12 2.47
C SER A 59 35.65 -1.06 1.72
N PRO A 60 35.33 -2.32 2.06
CA PRO A 60 35.89 -3.49 1.36
C PRO A 60 35.67 -3.44 -0.17
N LYS A 61 34.49 -2.99 -0.60
CA LYS A 61 34.18 -2.75 -2.02
C LYS A 61 35.16 -1.74 -2.64
N GLN A 62 35.36 -0.61 -1.98
CA GLN A 62 36.25 0.44 -2.49
C GLN A 62 37.70 0.00 -2.52
N VAL A 63 38.15 -0.81 -1.56
CA VAL A 63 39.50 -1.39 -1.57
C VAL A 63 39.70 -2.23 -2.82
N LEU A 64 38.81 -3.19 -3.07
CA LEU A 64 38.94 -4.07 -4.24
C LEU A 64 38.87 -3.30 -5.57
N LEU A 65 37.94 -2.34 -5.67
CA LEU A 65 37.84 -1.49 -6.86
C LEU A 65 39.06 -0.58 -7.05
N HIS A 66 39.64 -0.08 -5.96
CA HIS A 66 40.85 0.72 -5.98
C HIS A 66 42.04 -0.12 -6.48
N ASP A 67 42.20 -1.33 -5.97
CA ASP A 67 43.29 -2.22 -6.38
C ASP A 67 43.20 -2.58 -7.86
N LEU A 68 42.00 -2.96 -8.34
CA LEU A 68 41.75 -3.17 -9.77
C LEU A 68 42.11 -1.93 -10.61
N HIS A 69 41.78 -0.73 -10.15
CA HIS A 69 42.09 0.50 -10.85
C HIS A 69 43.61 0.76 -10.91
N MET A 70 44.33 0.56 -9.80
CA MET A 70 45.78 0.73 -9.73
C MET A 70 46.53 -0.24 -10.65
N GLU A 71 45.95 -1.41 -10.92
CA GLU A 71 46.46 -2.39 -11.88
C GLU A 71 46.06 -2.09 -13.33
N GLY A 72 45.37 -0.97 -13.59
CA GLY A 72 44.89 -0.60 -14.93
C GLY A 72 43.69 -1.43 -15.41
N ARG A 73 42.97 -2.06 -14.49
CA ARG A 73 41.83 -2.95 -14.77
C ARG A 73 40.52 -2.32 -14.32
N SER A 74 39.40 -2.91 -14.73
CA SER A 74 38.06 -2.52 -14.30
C SER A 74 37.23 -3.77 -13.97
N PRO A 75 36.28 -3.66 -13.01
CA PRO A 75 35.36 -4.75 -12.74
C PRO A 75 34.41 -4.97 -13.92
N LEU A 76 34.01 -6.21 -14.14
CA LEU A 76 32.88 -6.50 -15.03
C LEU A 76 31.58 -6.15 -14.31
N GLN A 77 30.62 -5.61 -15.07
CA GLN A 77 29.32 -5.19 -14.57
C GLN A 77 28.23 -5.94 -15.33
N ALA A 78 27.33 -6.61 -14.61
CA ALA A 78 26.19 -7.28 -15.22
C ALA A 78 24.89 -6.93 -14.50
N ILE A 79 23.86 -6.58 -15.28
CA ILE A 79 22.49 -6.45 -14.78
C ILE A 79 21.88 -7.85 -14.75
N ILE A 80 21.45 -8.29 -13.58
CA ILE A 80 20.86 -9.62 -13.36
C ILE A 80 19.36 -9.63 -13.68
N GLY A 81 18.68 -8.51 -13.44
CA GLY A 81 17.25 -8.38 -13.71
C GLY A 81 16.77 -6.94 -13.59
N ARG A 82 15.61 -6.66 -14.18
CA ARG A 82 14.90 -5.38 -14.05
C ARG A 82 13.50 -5.62 -13.50
N TYR A 83 13.02 -4.68 -12.69
CA TYR A 83 11.80 -4.82 -11.89
C TYR A 83 10.97 -3.56 -11.95
N GLU A 84 9.65 -3.74 -11.88
CA GLU A 84 8.70 -2.62 -11.89
C GLU A 84 8.76 -1.84 -10.59
N THR A 85 8.95 -2.55 -9.46
CA THR A 85 8.99 -1.95 -8.13
C THR A 85 10.34 -2.11 -7.44
N LYS A 86 10.63 -1.19 -6.53
CA LYS A 86 11.84 -1.24 -5.68
C LYS A 86 11.84 -2.48 -4.78
N ASP A 87 10.70 -2.83 -4.22
CA ASP A 87 10.59 -3.93 -3.26
C ASP A 87 10.91 -5.29 -3.91
N GLU A 88 10.52 -5.48 -5.18
CA GLU A 88 10.92 -6.65 -5.98
C GLU A 88 12.44 -6.72 -6.18
N ALA A 89 13.06 -5.61 -6.57
CA ALA A 89 14.51 -5.53 -6.77
C ALA A 89 15.27 -5.82 -5.45
N LEU A 90 14.81 -5.25 -4.34
CA LEU A 90 15.38 -5.46 -3.01
C LEU A 90 15.27 -6.93 -2.55
N ALA A 91 14.14 -7.60 -2.84
CA ALA A 91 13.97 -9.02 -2.52
C ALA A 91 14.97 -9.89 -3.29
N VAL A 92 15.21 -9.58 -4.57
CA VAL A 92 16.20 -10.29 -5.38
C VAL A 92 17.63 -9.98 -4.91
N GLU A 93 17.95 -8.72 -4.62
CA GLU A 93 19.25 -8.31 -4.07
C GLU A 93 19.58 -9.12 -2.80
N ALA A 94 18.67 -9.13 -1.82
CA ALA A 94 18.86 -9.88 -0.58
C ALA A 94 19.00 -11.39 -0.82
N THR A 95 18.27 -11.94 -1.80
CA THR A 95 18.39 -13.35 -2.21
C THR A 95 19.77 -13.66 -2.79
N LEU A 96 20.26 -12.81 -3.70
CA LEU A 96 21.58 -12.99 -4.30
C LEU A 96 22.70 -12.87 -3.25
N ILE A 97 22.60 -11.90 -2.35
CA ILE A 97 23.58 -11.67 -1.28
C ILE A 97 23.63 -12.88 -0.34
N ASN A 98 22.49 -13.29 0.23
CA ASN A 98 22.51 -14.27 1.32
C ASN A 98 22.53 -15.71 0.83
N TRP A 99 21.76 -16.05 -0.21
CA TRP A 99 21.56 -17.44 -0.64
C TRP A 99 22.44 -17.85 -1.81
N MET A 100 22.50 -17.05 -2.88
CA MET A 100 23.18 -17.45 -4.12
C MET A 100 24.70 -17.31 -4.00
N TYR A 101 25.20 -16.11 -3.69
CA TYR A 101 26.63 -15.85 -3.57
C TYR A 101 27.15 -16.03 -2.14
N GLY A 102 26.31 -15.77 -1.14
CA GLY A 102 26.69 -15.87 0.27
C GLY A 102 27.32 -14.58 0.77
N PHE A 103 26.81 -14.05 1.88
CA PHE A 103 27.17 -12.72 2.37
C PHE A 103 28.67 -12.61 2.69
N ASP A 104 29.25 -13.65 3.27
CA ASP A 104 30.64 -13.67 3.71
C ASP A 104 31.65 -13.76 2.55
N GLU A 105 31.17 -14.11 1.35
CA GLU A 105 31.96 -14.16 0.10
C GLU A 105 31.89 -12.84 -0.70
N LEU A 106 31.10 -11.87 -0.22
CA LEU A 106 30.89 -10.58 -0.87
C LEU A 106 31.52 -9.44 -0.06
N THR A 107 31.76 -8.31 -0.74
CA THR A 107 32.23 -7.06 -0.14
C THR A 107 31.09 -6.17 0.38
N ASN A 108 29.85 -6.67 0.33
CA ASN A 108 28.66 -6.01 0.87
C ASN A 108 28.80 -5.77 2.38
N LEU A 109 28.43 -4.57 2.85
CA LEU A 109 28.45 -4.24 4.29
C LEU A 109 27.15 -4.63 5.01
N ASN A 110 26.08 -4.87 4.25
CA ASN A 110 24.78 -5.26 4.77
C ASN A 110 24.21 -6.44 3.97
N ARG A 111 23.28 -7.16 4.58
CA ARG A 111 22.64 -8.35 4.00
C ARG A 111 21.53 -8.03 2.98
N GLY A 112 21.39 -6.78 2.55
CA GLY A 112 20.22 -6.31 1.80
C GLY A 112 18.95 -6.20 2.66
N HIS A 113 17.92 -5.58 2.10
CA HIS A 113 16.64 -5.41 2.79
C HIS A 113 15.95 -6.76 3.01
N GLY A 114 15.51 -7.03 4.25
CA GLY A 114 14.88 -8.31 4.58
C GLY A 114 15.82 -9.52 4.57
N GLY A 115 17.15 -9.32 4.52
CA GLY A 115 18.13 -10.42 4.46
C GLY A 115 18.03 -11.44 5.60
N ALA A 116 17.49 -11.06 6.77
CA ALA A 116 17.22 -11.98 7.88
C ALA A 116 16.14 -13.03 7.56
N LEU A 117 15.32 -12.78 6.53
CA LEU A 117 14.28 -13.69 6.04
C LEU A 117 14.76 -14.55 4.85
N ILE A 118 16.05 -14.45 4.50
CA ILE A 118 16.65 -15.22 3.42
C ILE A 118 17.61 -16.24 4.03
N ARG A 119 17.48 -17.50 3.57
CA ARG A 119 18.35 -18.60 3.96
C ARG A 119 19.82 -18.29 3.58
N PRO A 120 20.79 -18.47 4.49
CA PRO A 120 22.21 -18.36 4.15
C PRO A 120 22.67 -19.45 3.18
N ARG A 121 23.61 -19.12 2.30
CA ARG A 121 24.20 -20.04 1.32
C ARG A 121 24.72 -21.30 2.00
N GLY A 122 24.29 -22.45 1.50
CA GLY A 122 24.73 -23.77 2.00
C GLY A 122 24.07 -24.22 3.30
N HIS A 123 23.28 -23.38 3.98
CA HIS A 123 22.57 -23.77 5.20
C HIS A 123 21.30 -24.55 4.85
N MET A 124 21.33 -25.88 4.97
CA MET A 124 20.19 -26.74 4.62
C MET A 124 19.32 -27.14 5.81
N ASP A 125 19.80 -26.93 7.04
CA ASP A 125 19.02 -27.24 8.24
C ASP A 125 17.81 -26.30 8.39
N PRO A 126 16.74 -26.72 9.08
CA PRO A 126 15.60 -25.87 9.36
C PRO A 126 15.98 -24.58 10.09
N ILE A 127 15.43 -23.44 9.64
CA ILE A 127 15.63 -22.11 10.20
C ILE A 127 14.29 -21.59 10.74
N GLU A 128 14.30 -21.22 12.02
CA GLU A 128 13.17 -20.57 12.69
C GLU A 128 12.72 -19.32 11.91
N GLY A 129 11.41 -19.18 11.69
CA GLY A 129 10.83 -18.09 10.91
C GLY A 129 10.95 -18.20 9.38
N ILE A 130 11.74 -19.14 8.82
CA ILE A 130 11.79 -19.40 7.37
C ILE A 130 11.06 -20.70 7.01
N ASP A 131 11.39 -21.81 7.67
CA ASP A 131 10.81 -23.13 7.35
C ASP A 131 9.56 -23.46 8.16
N GLU A 132 9.17 -22.55 9.04
CA GLU A 132 7.92 -22.70 9.77
C GLU A 132 6.74 -22.54 8.82
N ALA A 133 5.91 -23.58 8.78
CA ALA A 133 4.60 -23.46 8.16
C ALA A 133 3.89 -22.26 8.80
N ARG A 134 3.54 -21.27 7.97
CA ARG A 134 2.71 -20.15 8.40
C ARG A 134 1.48 -20.73 9.08
N LYS A 135 1.38 -20.62 10.40
CA LYS A 135 0.20 -21.06 11.14
C LYS A 135 -0.97 -20.25 10.57
N PRO A 136 -1.92 -20.85 9.83
CA PRO A 136 -3.10 -20.11 9.41
C PRO A 136 -3.73 -19.61 10.70
N GLY A 137 -3.84 -18.28 10.82
CA GLY A 137 -4.35 -17.66 12.04
C GLY A 137 -5.62 -18.40 12.44
N VAL A 138 -5.60 -19.03 13.62
CA VAL A 138 -6.75 -19.78 14.11
C VAL A 138 -7.92 -18.81 14.06
N ARG A 139 -8.92 -19.08 13.22
CA ARG A 139 -10.19 -18.33 13.16
C ARG A 139 -10.97 -18.62 14.44
N THR A 140 -10.44 -18.23 15.59
CA THR A 140 -11.08 -18.40 16.90
C THR A 140 -12.34 -17.56 17.05
N GLY A 141 -12.62 -16.64 16.10
CA GLY A 141 -13.66 -15.63 16.25
C GLY A 141 -13.29 -14.53 17.25
N ALA A 142 -12.29 -14.73 18.12
CA ALA A 142 -11.97 -13.85 19.24
C ALA A 142 -11.74 -12.38 18.86
N TYR A 143 -11.18 -12.11 17.67
CA TYR A 143 -11.08 -10.74 17.15
C TYR A 143 -12.46 -10.14 16.90
N ARG A 144 -13.29 -10.81 16.10
CA ARG A 144 -14.67 -10.40 15.80
C ARG A 144 -15.46 -10.25 17.10
N ASP A 145 -15.41 -11.25 17.97
CA ASP A 145 -16.24 -11.31 19.17
C ASP A 145 -15.86 -10.19 20.15
N ARG A 146 -14.55 -9.84 20.25
CA ARG A 146 -14.09 -8.66 21.00
C ARG A 146 -14.64 -7.35 20.43
N HIS A 147 -14.72 -7.21 19.11
CA HIS A 147 -15.25 -6.02 18.46
C HIS A 147 -16.77 -5.90 18.63
N ILE A 148 -17.52 -7.00 18.50
CA ILE A 148 -18.96 -7.05 18.76
C ILE A 148 -19.23 -6.71 20.24
N ALA A 149 -18.50 -7.31 21.17
CA ALA A 149 -18.65 -7.02 22.60
C ALA A 149 -18.40 -5.54 22.92
N LYS A 150 -17.43 -4.89 22.25
CA LYS A 150 -17.20 -3.45 22.41
C LYS A 150 -18.35 -2.59 21.91
N LEU A 151 -18.95 -2.93 20.77
CA LEU A 151 -20.12 -2.21 20.23
C LEU A 151 -21.32 -2.37 21.16
N SER A 152 -21.57 -3.59 21.64
CA SER A 152 -22.65 -3.88 22.58
C SER A 152 -22.46 -3.15 23.91
N ALA A 153 -21.26 -3.20 24.51
CA ALA A 153 -20.97 -2.52 25.76
C ALA A 153 -21.05 -0.98 25.67
N ALA A 154 -20.81 -0.42 24.49
CA ALA A 154 -20.94 1.02 24.24
C ALA A 154 -22.37 1.46 23.89
N GLY A 155 -23.35 0.55 23.84
CA GLY A 155 -24.72 0.86 23.42
C GLY A 155 -24.81 1.30 21.96
N THR A 156 -23.84 0.91 21.11
CA THR A 156 -23.76 1.40 19.73
C THR A 156 -24.92 0.93 18.87
N TYR A 157 -25.50 -0.25 19.14
CA TYR A 157 -26.69 -0.73 18.42
C TYR A 157 -27.90 0.15 18.71
N ASP A 158 -28.18 0.43 19.99
CA ASP A 158 -29.29 1.31 20.39
C ASP A 158 -29.09 2.72 19.84
N PHE A 159 -27.84 3.20 19.78
CA PHE A 159 -27.53 4.49 19.18
C PHE A 159 -27.73 4.51 17.65
N VAL A 160 -27.48 3.41 16.93
CA VAL A 160 -27.81 3.35 15.50
C VAL A 160 -29.33 3.38 15.30
N VAL A 161 -30.09 2.66 16.13
CA VAL A 161 -31.57 2.72 16.11
C VAL A 161 -32.07 4.14 16.35
N SER A 162 -31.50 4.89 17.29
CA SER A 162 -31.92 6.28 17.50
C SER A 162 -31.57 7.20 16.33
N ILE A 163 -30.47 6.94 15.62
CA ILE A 163 -30.19 7.64 14.34
C ILE A 163 -31.27 7.31 13.31
N GLU A 164 -31.63 6.04 13.13
CA GLU A 164 -32.68 5.62 12.19
C GLU A 164 -34.04 6.30 12.48
N GLU A 165 -34.41 6.40 13.75
CA GLU A 165 -35.60 7.11 14.20
C GLU A 165 -35.52 8.61 13.88
N SER A 166 -34.41 9.28 14.23
CA SER A 166 -34.19 10.70 13.91
C SER A 166 -34.24 10.98 12.40
N LEU A 167 -33.64 10.11 11.58
CA LEU A 167 -33.69 10.23 10.11
C LEU A 167 -35.11 10.10 9.57
N SER A 168 -35.87 9.14 10.10
CA SER A 168 -37.27 8.92 9.73
C SER A 168 -38.16 10.11 10.10
N GLN A 169 -37.94 10.72 11.27
CA GLN A 169 -38.67 11.90 11.74
C GLN A 169 -38.47 13.12 10.81
N VAL A 170 -37.26 13.30 10.27
CA VAL A 170 -36.96 14.39 9.32
C VAL A 170 -37.23 14.02 7.85
N GLY A 171 -37.79 12.84 7.59
CA GLY A 171 -38.17 12.38 6.26
C GLY A 171 -37.00 12.04 5.34
N LEU A 172 -35.87 11.57 5.89
CA LEU A 172 -34.74 11.07 5.11
C LEU A 172 -34.85 9.55 4.91
N GLU A 173 -34.71 9.11 3.65
CA GLU A 173 -34.69 7.69 3.29
C GLU A 173 -33.35 7.06 3.72
N TRP A 174 -33.41 5.97 4.48
CA TRP A 174 -32.23 5.23 4.93
C TRP A 174 -32.37 3.72 4.70
N ARG A 175 -31.23 3.02 4.64
CA ARG A 175 -31.11 1.57 4.43
C ARG A 175 -30.08 0.96 5.38
N ASP A 176 -30.39 -0.21 5.92
CA ASP A 176 -29.60 -0.96 6.93
C ASP A 176 -28.43 -1.79 6.35
N LEU A 177 -28.12 -1.63 5.06
CA LEU A 177 -27.06 -2.35 4.35
C LEU A 177 -27.26 -3.89 4.29
N SER A 178 -28.45 -4.41 4.60
CA SER A 178 -28.76 -5.85 4.56
C SER A 178 -28.95 -6.39 3.13
N SER A 179 -29.28 -5.52 2.17
CA SER A 179 -29.51 -5.88 0.77
C SER A 179 -28.22 -6.35 0.08
N ARG A 180 -28.36 -7.21 -0.94
CA ARG A 180 -27.20 -7.68 -1.72
C ARG A 180 -26.44 -6.55 -2.41
N GLU A 181 -27.16 -5.50 -2.83
CA GLU A 181 -26.61 -4.32 -3.51
C GLU A 181 -25.84 -3.41 -2.56
N ASP A 182 -26.32 -3.29 -1.31
CA ASP A 182 -25.72 -2.41 -0.31
C ASP A 182 -24.61 -3.08 0.51
N ARG A 183 -24.61 -4.42 0.61
CA ARG A 183 -23.63 -5.20 1.38
C ARG A 183 -22.16 -4.85 1.11
N PRO A 184 -21.70 -4.55 -0.13
CA PRO A 184 -20.33 -4.08 -0.37
C PRO A 184 -19.95 -2.80 0.39
N TYR A 185 -20.94 -2.00 0.79
CA TYR A 185 -20.77 -0.76 1.54
C TYR A 185 -20.85 -0.94 3.07
N HIS A 186 -21.20 -2.13 3.58
CA HIS A 186 -21.27 -2.43 5.01
C HIS A 186 -19.90 -2.36 5.73
N PRO A 187 -19.67 -1.42 6.67
CA PRO A 187 -18.33 -1.15 7.23
C PRO A 187 -17.74 -2.35 8.00
N GLY A 188 -18.61 -3.24 8.48
CA GLY A 188 -18.24 -4.55 9.00
C GLY A 188 -18.32 -4.56 10.51
N GLU A 189 -19.36 -5.22 11.03
CA GLU A 189 -19.57 -5.37 12.47
C GLU A 189 -18.37 -6.09 13.12
N SER A 190 -17.81 -7.08 12.42
CA SER A 190 -16.59 -7.78 12.83
C SER A 190 -15.34 -6.90 12.92
N GLN A 191 -15.37 -5.70 12.35
CA GLN A 191 -14.32 -4.69 12.42
C GLN A 191 -14.65 -3.61 13.48
N GLY A 192 -15.72 -3.80 14.26
CA GLY A 192 -16.18 -2.85 15.28
C GLY A 192 -16.81 -1.60 14.70
N ALA A 193 -17.53 -1.73 13.58
CA ALA A 193 -18.24 -0.64 12.95
C ALA A 193 -19.62 -1.08 12.45
N LEU A 194 -20.64 -0.27 12.75
CA LEU A 194 -21.97 -0.34 12.16
C LEU A 194 -22.11 0.77 11.12
N GLY A 195 -23.08 0.63 10.22
CA GLY A 195 -23.40 1.73 9.33
C GLY A 195 -24.76 1.61 8.69
N ILE A 196 -25.23 2.75 8.21
CA ILE A 196 -26.48 2.92 7.48
C ILE A 196 -26.21 3.79 6.25
N LEU A 197 -26.92 3.52 5.16
CA LEU A 197 -26.94 4.43 4.02
C LEU A 197 -28.10 5.39 4.15
N VAL A 198 -27.87 6.64 3.82
CA VAL A 198 -28.91 7.68 3.79
C VAL A 198 -28.88 8.37 2.44
N ARG A 199 -30.03 8.44 1.78
CA ARG A 199 -30.14 9.09 0.47
C ARG A 199 -30.48 10.56 0.63
N VAL A 200 -29.64 11.42 0.05
CA VAL A 200 -29.80 12.87 0.09
C VAL A 200 -29.57 13.42 -1.32
N ALA A 201 -30.62 14.02 -1.90
CA ALA A 201 -30.58 14.66 -3.23
C ALA A 201 -30.00 13.78 -4.37
N GLY A 202 -30.26 12.46 -4.31
CA GLY A 202 -29.76 11.47 -5.27
C GLY A 202 -28.36 10.91 -4.94
N ILE A 203 -27.72 11.37 -3.87
CA ILE A 203 -26.42 10.87 -3.42
C ILE A 203 -26.63 10.02 -2.16
N ASP A 204 -26.04 8.83 -2.14
CA ASP A 204 -26.05 7.96 -0.96
C ASP A 204 -24.85 8.28 -0.06
N PHE A 205 -25.14 8.59 1.20
CA PHE A 205 -24.17 8.84 2.25
C PHE A 205 -24.11 7.64 3.21
N LEU A 206 -22.91 7.15 3.50
CA LEU A 206 -22.66 6.13 4.51
C LEU A 206 -22.38 6.82 5.84
N VAL A 207 -23.26 6.62 6.83
CA VAL A 207 -23.02 6.97 8.22
C VAL A 207 -22.36 5.76 8.90
N VAL A 208 -21.13 5.94 9.37
CA VAL A 208 -20.36 4.90 10.06
C VAL A 208 -20.30 5.22 11.54
N VAL A 209 -20.69 4.27 12.37
CA VAL A 209 -20.68 4.39 13.84
C VAL A 209 -19.78 3.30 14.42
N ARG A 210 -18.97 3.67 15.41
CA ARG A 210 -18.08 2.76 16.16
C ARG A 210 -18.39 2.87 17.66
N ALA A 211 -17.72 2.07 18.48
CA ALA A 211 -17.88 2.08 19.95
C ALA A 211 -17.65 3.44 20.65
N THR A 212 -17.12 4.45 19.95
CA THR A 212 -17.05 5.83 20.47
C THR A 212 -18.36 6.59 20.31
N ASN A 213 -19.35 6.02 19.61
CA ASN A 213 -20.61 6.63 19.20
C ASN A 213 -20.45 8.02 18.57
N ALA A 214 -19.35 8.26 17.88
CA ALA A 214 -19.06 9.50 17.15
C ALA A 214 -19.21 9.24 15.64
N PRO A 215 -20.39 9.48 15.05
CA PRO A 215 -20.67 9.10 13.67
C PRO A 215 -19.78 9.84 12.69
N LYS A 216 -19.40 9.13 11.62
CA LYS A 216 -18.71 9.71 10.47
C LYS A 216 -19.50 9.52 9.20
N ILE A 217 -19.72 10.59 8.46
CA ILE A 217 -20.43 10.61 7.19
C ILE A 217 -19.43 10.57 6.04
N CYS A 218 -19.61 9.61 5.14
CA CYS A 218 -18.84 9.44 3.92
C CYS A 218 -19.80 9.39 2.72
N VAL A 219 -19.32 9.66 1.51
CA VAL A 219 -20.12 9.44 0.30
C VAL A 219 -19.92 8.01 -0.16
N ALA A 220 -21.00 7.23 -0.26
CA ALA A 220 -20.96 5.88 -0.81
C ALA A 220 -21.05 5.94 -2.33
N THR A 221 -20.18 5.24 -3.05
CA THR A 221 -20.16 5.26 -4.53
C THR A 221 -21.13 4.25 -5.13
N THR A 222 -22.38 4.26 -4.66
CA THR A 222 -23.46 3.42 -5.18
C THR A 222 -23.77 3.75 -6.64
N ALA A 223 -24.53 2.89 -7.32
CA ALA A 223 -25.02 3.18 -8.68
C ALA A 223 -25.77 4.51 -8.74
N THR A 224 -26.58 4.81 -7.73
CA THR A 224 -27.31 6.07 -7.60
C THR A 224 -26.37 7.26 -7.47
N THR A 225 -25.38 7.21 -6.57
CA THR A 225 -24.38 8.28 -6.44
C THR A 225 -23.60 8.50 -7.73
N ARG A 226 -23.26 7.44 -8.46
CA ARG A 226 -22.53 7.54 -9.74
C ARG A 226 -23.32 8.27 -10.82
N ALA A 227 -24.65 8.20 -10.79
CA ALA A 227 -25.52 8.96 -11.69
C ALA A 227 -25.58 10.47 -11.36
N HIS A 228 -25.03 10.88 -10.22
CA HIS A 228 -25.10 12.25 -9.69
C HIS A 228 -23.72 12.79 -9.25
N LEU A 229 -22.64 12.33 -9.89
CA LEU A 229 -21.27 12.76 -9.55
C LEU A 229 -21.02 14.25 -9.80
N ASP A 230 -21.72 14.82 -10.77
CA ASP A 230 -21.69 16.27 -11.07
C ASP A 230 -22.03 17.11 -9.84
N ARG A 231 -22.97 16.64 -9.01
CA ARG A 231 -23.39 17.34 -7.78
C ARG A 231 -22.37 17.23 -6.65
N LEU A 232 -21.51 16.22 -6.66
CA LEU A 232 -20.49 16.00 -5.62
C LEU A 232 -19.35 17.02 -5.66
N ALA A 233 -19.11 17.67 -6.80
CA ALA A 233 -18.12 18.74 -6.92
C ALA A 233 -18.35 19.87 -5.90
N ARG A 234 -19.60 20.04 -5.43
CA ARG A 234 -20.01 21.05 -4.44
C ARG A 234 -19.60 20.73 -3.00
N LEU A 235 -19.18 19.49 -2.70
CA LEU A 235 -18.89 19.04 -1.34
C LEU A 235 -17.39 18.94 -1.00
N GLU A 236 -16.50 19.36 -1.92
CA GLU A 236 -15.04 19.27 -1.76
C GLU A 236 -14.58 17.90 -1.24
N ALA A 237 -15.18 16.82 -1.77
CA ALA A 237 -14.90 15.47 -1.30
C ALA A 237 -13.40 15.14 -1.46
N GLY A 238 -12.78 14.72 -0.36
CA GLY A 238 -11.35 14.45 -0.27
C GLY A 238 -10.94 13.11 -0.88
N LYS A 239 -9.65 12.78 -0.75
CA LYS A 239 -9.06 11.57 -1.36
C LYS A 239 -9.83 10.30 -0.92
N PRO A 240 -10.31 9.48 -1.87
CA PRO A 240 -11.12 8.30 -1.56
C PRO A 240 -10.33 7.17 -0.90
N ASN A 241 -11.01 6.22 -0.27
CA ASN A 241 -10.37 5.06 0.36
C ASN A 241 -9.70 4.11 -0.66
N ASN A 242 -8.79 3.24 -0.21
CA ASN A 242 -8.08 2.25 -1.04
C ASN A 242 -8.94 1.02 -1.40
N GLN A 243 -10.12 0.85 -0.80
CA GLN A 243 -11.01 -0.28 -1.12
C GLN A 243 -11.86 0.01 -2.35
N VAL A 244 -11.94 -0.96 -3.25
CA VAL A 244 -12.62 -0.87 -4.54
C VAL A 244 -13.80 -1.86 -4.59
N VAL A 245 -14.93 -1.42 -5.13
CA VAL A 245 -16.13 -2.19 -5.46
C VAL A 245 -16.43 -1.92 -6.93
N ASP A 246 -16.47 -2.96 -7.77
CA ASP A 246 -16.70 -2.86 -9.22
C ASP A 246 -15.75 -1.88 -9.95
N GLY A 247 -14.47 -1.92 -9.59
CA GLY A 247 -13.46 -1.02 -10.17
C GLY A 247 -13.52 0.43 -9.67
N VAL A 248 -14.51 0.79 -8.84
CA VAL A 248 -14.68 2.12 -8.25
C VAL A 248 -14.41 2.09 -6.75
N ARG A 249 -13.76 3.12 -6.21
CA ARG A 249 -13.50 3.18 -4.76
C ARG A 249 -14.81 3.21 -3.98
N ARG A 250 -14.90 2.41 -2.93
CA ARG A 250 -16.13 2.13 -2.16
C ARG A 250 -16.78 3.36 -1.52
N TYR A 251 -15.97 4.32 -1.05
CA TYR A 251 -16.47 5.58 -0.50
C TYR A 251 -15.44 6.71 -0.62
N MET A 252 -15.94 7.94 -0.68
CA MET A 252 -15.17 9.19 -0.65
C MET A 252 -15.31 9.85 0.73
N LYS A 253 -14.21 10.40 1.23
CA LYS A 253 -14.22 11.14 2.50
C LYS A 253 -14.78 12.54 2.27
N LEU A 254 -15.63 13.00 3.17
CA LEU A 254 -15.98 14.42 3.24
C LEU A 254 -14.93 15.17 4.08
N PRO A 255 -14.78 16.49 3.90
CA PRO A 255 -14.05 17.33 4.84
C PRO A 255 -14.58 17.15 6.27
N ASP A 256 -13.73 17.23 7.29
CA ASP A 256 -14.13 16.95 8.69
C ASP A 256 -15.31 17.82 9.16
N ALA A 257 -15.37 19.07 8.68
CA ALA A 257 -16.47 20.00 8.95
C ALA A 257 -17.84 19.50 8.48
N LEU A 258 -17.88 18.59 7.49
CA LEU A 258 -19.07 17.95 6.95
C LEU A 258 -19.21 16.49 7.35
N ALA A 259 -18.10 15.84 7.69
CA ALA A 259 -18.04 14.40 7.95
C ALA A 259 -18.35 14.03 9.41
N THR A 260 -18.13 14.94 10.36
CA THR A 260 -18.15 14.60 11.79
C THR A 260 -19.42 15.07 12.50
N CYS A 261 -19.96 14.18 13.33
CA CYS A 261 -21.11 14.44 14.20
C CYS A 261 -20.70 14.29 15.67
N ALA A 262 -21.41 14.97 16.56
CA ALA A 262 -21.17 14.88 18.00
C ALA A 262 -21.39 13.44 18.52
N PRO A 263 -20.60 12.97 19.50
CA PRO A 263 -20.80 11.64 20.05
C PRO A 263 -22.16 11.49 20.76
N ASN A 264 -22.83 10.36 20.58
CA ASN A 264 -24.13 10.02 21.17
C ASN A 264 -25.27 11.01 20.81
N ASP A 265 -25.14 11.75 19.72
CA ASP A 265 -26.14 12.71 19.27
C ASP A 265 -26.70 12.29 17.90
N ALA A 266 -27.85 11.61 17.94
CA ALA A 266 -28.54 11.12 16.75
C ALA A 266 -29.12 12.29 15.92
N GLN A 267 -29.59 13.34 16.59
CA GLN A 267 -30.13 14.51 15.93
C GLN A 267 -29.04 15.26 15.15
N ALA A 268 -27.84 15.36 15.69
CA ALA A 268 -26.69 15.96 14.98
C ALA A 268 -26.36 15.23 13.66
N VAL A 269 -26.65 13.94 13.54
CA VAL A 269 -26.51 13.20 12.26
C VAL A 269 -27.57 13.65 11.26
N ALA A 270 -28.83 13.71 11.68
CA ALA A 270 -29.95 14.16 10.84
C ALA A 270 -29.75 15.60 10.38
N ASP A 271 -29.40 16.51 11.29
CA ASP A 271 -29.14 17.92 11.00
C ASP A 271 -28.00 18.10 9.99
N ARG A 272 -26.94 17.30 10.12
CA ARG A 272 -25.83 17.30 9.18
C ARG A 272 -26.24 16.84 7.78
N LEU A 273 -27.06 15.80 7.68
CA LEU A 273 -27.56 15.31 6.39
C LEU A 273 -28.54 16.29 5.74
N LEU A 274 -29.35 17.00 6.53
CA LEU A 274 -30.18 18.11 6.05
C LEU A 274 -29.35 19.31 5.58
N GLU A 275 -28.24 19.61 6.25
CA GLU A 275 -27.27 20.59 5.77
C GLU A 275 -26.68 20.18 4.41
N LEU A 276 -26.26 18.93 4.26
CA LEU A 276 -25.77 18.39 2.99
C LEU A 276 -26.86 18.47 1.91
N ARG A 277 -28.12 18.18 2.24
CA ARG A 277 -29.26 18.34 1.33
C ARG A 277 -29.34 19.77 0.80
N ARG A 278 -29.32 20.76 1.69
CA ARG A 278 -29.38 22.18 1.31
C ARG A 278 -28.23 22.58 0.39
N ARG A 279 -27.00 22.14 0.68
CA ARG A 279 -25.83 22.43 -0.16
C ARG A 279 -25.92 21.78 -1.54
N LEU A 280 -26.46 20.57 -1.62
CA LEU A 280 -26.61 19.84 -2.89
C LEU A 280 -27.74 20.39 -3.75
N THR A 281 -28.78 20.96 -3.15
CA THR A 281 -29.96 21.50 -3.86
C THR A 281 -29.95 23.01 -4.06
N ALA A 282 -28.98 23.75 -3.50
CA ALA A 282 -28.83 25.18 -3.78
C ALA A 282 -28.42 25.36 -5.25
N ASP A 283 -29.15 26.21 -6.00
CA ASP A 283 -28.87 26.48 -7.41
C ASP A 283 -27.50 27.11 -7.62
#